data_AF-A0A3N5Q6V3-F1
#
_entry.id   AF-A0A3N5Q6V3-F1
#
_cell.length_a   1.000
_cell.length_b   1.000
_cell.length_c   1.000
_cell.angle_alpha   90.00
_cell.angle_beta   90.00
_cell.angle_gamma   90.00
#
_symmetry.space_group_name_H-M   'P 1'
#
loop_
_entity.id
_entity.type
_entity.pdbx_description
1 polymer ?
#
loop_
_entity_poly.entity_id
_entity_poly.type
_entity_poly.pdbx_seq_one_letter_code
_entity_poly.pdbx_strand_id
1 'polypeptide(L)'
;MFAPADRNKIYRTAVTLGVLTFMLIVWGGHVNTTRSGMAFPDWPTSNYAPMVTYAPSEWLWQGDRFWEHGHRLFASLVGMVTTLLVFFAYRATPKGERPTSVIIGFVGLVFVIVASAITGFNHMPTGVMEAFMVALAAAFAGFLVKAARIRGDARILWLSLAAFAGVCLQGAFGGYTVRNNLPDWTSTTHGMLAEIFLMTVIGVAYLVRRPSSVVHSRTTSNEQRTTSNEPRATSHELRATNHRLIASLTWGVTFIQFFLGALTRHTDSWGVSVSFP
;
A
#
# COMPACT_ATOMS: atom_id res chain seq x y z
N MET A 1 -15.04 -20.15 4.12
CA MET A 1 -13.74 -20.04 4.82
C MET A 1 -12.64 -20.50 3.86
N PHE A 2 -11.50 -19.82 3.83
CA PHE A 2 -10.39 -20.19 2.95
C PHE A 2 -9.74 -21.50 3.40
N ALA A 3 -9.34 -22.34 2.44
CA ALA A 3 -8.60 -23.56 2.74
C ALA A 3 -7.23 -23.23 3.37
N PRO A 4 -6.69 -24.08 4.27
CA PRO A 4 -5.41 -23.84 4.93
C PRO A 4 -4.24 -23.58 3.96
N ALA A 5 -4.19 -24.33 2.85
CA ALA A 5 -3.18 -24.16 1.82
C ALA A 5 -3.23 -22.78 1.15
N ASP A 6 -4.44 -22.27 0.87
CA ASP A 6 -4.63 -20.95 0.27
C ASP A 6 -4.26 -19.83 1.25
N ARG A 7 -4.65 -19.97 2.53
CA ARG A 7 -4.22 -19.03 3.58
C ARG A 7 -2.70 -18.95 3.68
N ASN A 8 -2.00 -20.09 3.60
CA ASN A 8 -0.53 -20.09 3.65
C ASN A 8 0.09 -19.36 2.45
N LYS A 9 -0.43 -19.56 1.24
CA LYS A 9 0.04 -18.84 0.03
C LYS A 9 -0.15 -17.33 0.16
N ILE A 10 -1.33 -16.89 0.60
CA ILE A 10 -1.63 -15.46 0.81
C ILE A 10 -0.71 -14.88 1.89
N TYR A 11 -0.53 -15.60 3.02
CA TYR A 11 0.34 -15.15 4.10
C TYR A 11 1.79 -14.96 3.65
N ARG A 12 2.38 -15.97 3.00
CA ARG A 12 3.76 -15.88 2.49
C ARG A 12 3.93 -14.74 1.48
N THR A 13 2.95 -14.56 0.60
CA THR A 13 2.95 -13.47 -0.38
C THR A 13 2.87 -12.11 0.31
N ALA A 14 1.99 -11.94 1.31
CA ALA A 14 1.85 -10.70 2.06
C ALA A 14 3.10 -10.37 2.89
N VAL A 15 3.73 -11.36 3.53
CA VAL A 15 5.01 -11.14 4.26
C VAL A 15 6.11 -10.73 3.30
N THR A 16 6.25 -11.44 2.17
CA THR A 16 7.23 -11.09 1.13
C THR A 16 6.99 -9.67 0.64
N LEU A 17 5.74 -9.33 0.31
CA LEU A 17 5.36 -7.99 -0.13
C LEU A 17 5.69 -6.94 0.94
N GLY A 18 5.41 -7.20 2.21
CA GLY A 18 5.74 -6.29 3.31
C GLY A 18 7.23 -6.02 3.43
N VAL A 19 8.08 -7.06 3.33
CA VAL A 19 9.54 -6.92 3.34
C VAL A 19 10.02 -6.12 2.14
N LEU A 20 9.56 -6.46 0.93
CA LEU A 20 9.97 -5.74 -0.30
C LEU A 20 9.52 -4.27 -0.24
N THR A 21 8.32 -3.98 0.27
CA THR A 21 7.80 -2.62 0.41
C THR A 21 8.62 -1.82 1.40
N PHE A 22 8.99 -2.39 2.55
CA PHE A 22 9.87 -1.71 3.51
C PHE A 22 11.22 -1.36 2.87
N MET A 23 11.83 -2.32 2.15
CA MET A 23 13.08 -2.05 1.43
C MET A 23 12.90 -0.99 0.33
N LEU A 24 11.76 -0.96 -0.35
CA LEU A 24 11.45 0.05 -1.36
C LEU A 24 11.30 1.45 -0.74
N ILE A 25 10.69 1.56 0.45
CA ILE A 25 10.58 2.82 1.20
C ILE A 25 11.98 3.34 1.57
N VAL A 26 12.85 2.46 2.10
CA VAL A 26 14.24 2.81 2.42
C VAL A 26 14.99 3.26 1.16
N TRP A 27 14.83 2.53 0.05
CA TRP A 27 15.43 2.87 -1.24
C TRP A 27 14.94 4.25 -1.74
N GLY A 28 13.64 4.52 -1.67
CA GLY A 28 13.07 5.82 -2.04
C GLY A 28 13.61 6.97 -1.16
N GLY A 29 13.77 6.74 0.13
CA GLY A 29 14.46 7.68 1.03
C GLY A 29 15.90 7.95 0.62
N HIS A 30 16.60 6.95 0.07
CA HIS A 30 17.94 7.09 -0.48
C HIS A 30 17.95 7.92 -1.77
N VAL A 31 17.05 7.64 -2.73
CA VAL A 31 16.87 8.44 -3.97
C VAL A 31 16.70 9.92 -3.65
N ASN A 32 15.90 10.23 -2.62
CA ASN A 32 15.70 11.61 -2.18
C ASN A 32 16.98 12.20 -1.55
N THR A 33 17.69 11.43 -0.73
CA THR A 33 18.91 11.89 -0.03
C THR A 33 20.07 12.13 -0.99
N THR A 34 20.20 11.30 -2.03
CA THR A 34 21.21 11.46 -3.10
C THR A 34 20.77 12.46 -4.18
N ARG A 35 19.60 13.10 -4.02
CA ARG A 35 18.98 14.02 -5.00
C ARG A 35 18.86 13.42 -6.40
N SER A 36 18.67 12.12 -6.47
CA SER A 36 18.63 11.38 -7.73
C SER A 36 17.25 11.34 -8.37
N GLY A 37 16.20 11.89 -7.73
CA GLY A 37 14.81 11.78 -8.18
C GLY A 37 14.46 12.45 -9.52
N MET A 38 15.41 13.13 -10.16
CA MET A 38 15.26 13.77 -11.49
C MET A 38 16.34 13.31 -12.49
N ALA A 39 17.02 12.19 -12.22
CA ALA A 39 17.94 11.56 -13.18
C ALA A 39 17.21 11.08 -14.46
N PHE A 40 15.90 10.83 -14.36
CA PHE A 40 15.00 10.58 -15.50
C PHE A 40 13.81 11.56 -15.44
N PRO A 41 13.78 12.62 -16.26
CA PRO A 41 12.71 13.63 -16.24
C PRO A 41 11.39 13.15 -16.90
N ASP A 42 11.30 11.86 -17.22
CA ASP A 42 10.15 11.22 -17.84
C ASP A 42 9.59 10.08 -16.98
N TRP A 43 8.30 9.78 -17.15
CA TRP A 43 7.61 8.64 -16.56
C TRP A 43 6.42 8.28 -17.46
N PRO A 44 6.11 6.99 -17.73
CA PRO A 44 6.63 5.76 -17.08
C PRO A 44 7.90 5.17 -17.70
N THR A 45 8.49 5.83 -18.70
CA THR A 45 9.73 5.41 -19.38
C THR A 45 10.98 5.87 -18.62
N SER A 46 12.15 5.42 -19.07
CA SER A 46 13.45 5.96 -18.66
C SER A 46 14.17 6.48 -19.90
N ASN A 47 14.27 7.80 -20.05
CA ASN A 47 14.78 8.45 -21.26
C ASN A 47 14.05 8.00 -22.53
N TYR A 48 12.72 7.95 -22.47
CA TYR A 48 11.81 7.53 -23.55
C TYR A 48 11.92 6.06 -23.98
N ALA A 49 12.80 5.28 -23.36
CA ALA A 49 12.86 3.84 -23.53
C ALA A 49 11.93 3.14 -22.52
N PRO A 50 11.35 1.98 -22.88
CA PRO A 50 10.61 1.17 -21.92
C PRO A 50 11.52 0.80 -20.75
N MET A 51 11.06 1.09 -19.53
CA MET A 51 11.86 1.00 -18.32
C MET A 51 12.49 -0.38 -18.10
N VAL A 52 11.75 -1.46 -18.37
CA VAL A 52 12.24 -2.84 -18.19
C VAL A 52 13.34 -3.21 -19.19
N THR A 53 13.36 -2.60 -20.36
CA THR A 53 14.34 -2.87 -21.43
C THR A 53 15.40 -1.78 -21.55
N TYR A 54 15.48 -0.85 -20.59
CA TYR A 54 16.49 0.19 -20.60
C TYR A 54 17.90 -0.42 -20.42
N ALA A 55 18.85 0.01 -21.26
CA ALA A 55 20.15 -0.63 -21.38
C ALA A 55 20.92 -0.60 -20.04
N PRO A 56 21.33 -1.75 -19.47
CA PRO A 56 22.00 -1.80 -18.17
C PRO A 56 23.28 -0.95 -18.08
N SER A 57 24.01 -0.81 -19.19
CA SER A 57 25.21 0.04 -19.29
C SER A 57 24.92 1.52 -19.03
N GLU A 58 23.69 1.98 -19.26
CA GLU A 58 23.28 3.39 -19.16
C GLU A 58 22.87 3.83 -17.75
N TRP A 59 22.75 2.90 -16.79
CA TRP A 59 22.30 3.23 -15.44
C TRP A 59 22.97 2.46 -14.31
N LEU A 60 23.42 1.22 -14.52
CA LEU A 60 23.99 0.41 -13.43
C LEU A 60 25.23 1.04 -12.78
N TRP A 61 26.02 1.74 -13.58
CA TRP A 61 27.29 2.35 -13.16
C TRP A 61 27.22 3.87 -13.03
N GLN A 62 26.03 4.45 -13.20
CA GLN A 62 25.81 5.89 -13.10
C GLN A 62 25.09 6.15 -11.79
N GLY A 63 25.72 6.87 -10.85
CA GLY A 63 25.28 6.92 -9.46
C GLY A 63 23.83 7.38 -9.28
N ASP A 64 23.45 8.51 -9.86
CA ASP A 64 22.11 9.07 -9.82
C ASP A 64 21.07 8.17 -10.53
N ARG A 65 21.37 7.73 -11.75
CA ARG A 65 20.50 6.85 -12.51
C ARG A 65 20.33 5.48 -11.87
N PHE A 66 21.35 4.96 -11.19
CA PHE A 66 21.29 3.71 -10.45
C PHE A 66 20.22 3.76 -9.37
N TRP A 67 20.24 4.83 -8.57
CA TRP A 67 19.28 5.01 -7.50
C TRP A 67 17.87 5.16 -8.04
N GLU A 68 17.66 6.04 -9.02
CA GLU A 68 16.32 6.31 -9.52
C GLU A 68 15.76 5.17 -10.37
N HIS A 69 16.50 4.68 -11.36
CA HIS A 69 16.04 3.58 -12.21
C HIS A 69 15.86 2.29 -11.40
N GLY A 70 16.81 1.98 -10.51
CA GLY A 70 16.70 0.85 -9.60
C GLY A 70 15.45 0.94 -8.72
N HIS A 71 15.11 2.14 -8.21
CA HIS A 71 13.88 2.37 -7.46
C HIS A 71 12.63 2.06 -8.30
N ARG A 72 12.57 2.55 -9.54
CA ARG A 72 11.42 2.34 -10.43
C ARG A 72 11.24 0.86 -10.83
N LEU A 73 12.34 0.15 -11.10
CA LEU A 73 12.32 -1.30 -11.34
C LEU A 73 11.86 -2.07 -10.10
N PHE A 74 12.36 -1.68 -8.93
CA PHE A 74 11.98 -2.33 -7.67
C PHE A 74 10.50 -2.08 -7.33
N ALA A 75 9.98 -0.88 -7.59
CA ALA A 75 8.56 -0.58 -7.48
C ALA A 75 7.70 -1.46 -8.41
N SER A 76 8.20 -1.77 -9.61
CA SER A 76 7.52 -2.68 -10.55
C SER A 76 7.44 -4.11 -10.01
N LEU A 77 8.50 -4.59 -9.35
CA LEU A 77 8.49 -5.88 -8.65
C LEU A 77 7.46 -5.89 -7.52
N VAL A 78 7.39 -4.83 -6.70
CA VAL A 78 6.37 -4.69 -5.65
C VAL A 78 4.96 -4.70 -6.24
N GLY A 79 4.73 -4.01 -7.36
CA GLY A 79 3.47 -4.05 -8.10
C GLY A 79 3.10 -5.48 -8.54
N MET A 80 4.05 -6.21 -9.13
CA MET A 80 3.86 -7.60 -9.58
C MET A 80 3.49 -8.54 -8.43
N VAL A 81 4.21 -8.45 -7.30
CA VAL A 81 3.91 -9.27 -6.11
C VAL A 81 2.54 -8.90 -5.51
N THR A 82 2.13 -7.63 -5.61
CA THR A 82 0.79 -7.19 -5.21
C THR A 82 -0.29 -7.80 -6.11
N THR A 83 -0.07 -7.91 -7.41
CA THR A 83 -0.98 -8.63 -8.32
C THR A 83 -1.10 -10.11 -7.95
N LEU A 84 0.01 -10.77 -7.56
CA LEU A 84 -0.02 -12.15 -7.06
C LEU A 84 -0.85 -12.28 -5.77
N LEU A 85 -0.76 -11.30 -4.87
CA LEU A 85 -1.57 -11.27 -3.65
C LEU A 85 -3.06 -11.23 -3.98
N VAL A 86 -3.49 -10.35 -4.88
CA VAL A 86 -4.88 -10.29 -5.35
C VAL A 86 -5.30 -11.60 -6.00
N PHE A 87 -4.45 -12.17 -6.86
CA PHE A 87 -4.73 -13.43 -7.54
C PHE A 87 -4.98 -14.58 -6.56
N PHE A 88 -4.11 -14.76 -5.56
CA PHE A 88 -4.30 -15.81 -4.55
C PHE A 88 -5.53 -15.56 -3.68
N ALA A 89 -5.79 -14.31 -3.28
CA ALA A 89 -7.00 -13.96 -2.53
C ALA A 89 -8.28 -14.21 -3.34
N TYR A 90 -8.27 -13.90 -4.64
CA TYR A 90 -9.39 -14.15 -5.55
C TYR A 90 -9.64 -15.65 -5.75
N ARG A 91 -8.57 -16.43 -5.97
CA ARG A 91 -8.63 -17.90 -6.07
C ARG A 91 -9.22 -18.54 -4.82
N ALA A 92 -8.84 -18.06 -3.64
CA ALA A 92 -9.31 -18.56 -2.34
C ALA A 92 -10.78 -18.18 -2.04
N THR A 93 -11.28 -17.11 -2.66
CA THR A 93 -12.65 -16.63 -2.45
C THR A 93 -13.66 -17.54 -3.18
N PRO A 94 -14.73 -18.02 -2.53
CA PRO A 94 -15.78 -18.82 -3.18
C PRO A 94 -16.42 -18.10 -4.36
N LYS A 95 -16.77 -18.81 -5.44
CA LYS A 95 -17.26 -18.21 -6.70
C LYS A 95 -18.43 -17.24 -6.50
N GLY A 96 -19.38 -17.56 -5.62
CA GLY A 96 -20.55 -16.72 -5.35
C GLY A 96 -20.26 -15.43 -4.57
N GLU A 97 -19.09 -15.33 -3.92
CA GLU A 97 -18.68 -14.16 -3.14
C GLU A 97 -17.72 -13.24 -3.91
N ARG A 98 -17.30 -13.64 -5.11
CA ARG A 98 -16.31 -12.90 -5.90
C ARG A 98 -16.94 -11.64 -6.51
N PRO A 99 -16.41 -10.44 -6.23
CA PRO A 99 -16.85 -9.21 -6.87
C PRO A 99 -16.26 -9.09 -8.28
N THR A 100 -16.52 -10.07 -9.16
CA THR A 100 -15.85 -10.20 -10.46
C THR A 100 -16.09 -9.00 -11.37
N SER A 101 -17.30 -8.43 -11.39
CA SER A 101 -17.61 -7.21 -12.15
C SER A 101 -16.78 -6.00 -11.68
N VAL A 102 -16.63 -5.83 -10.36
CA VAL A 102 -15.80 -4.77 -9.76
C VAL A 102 -14.34 -4.96 -10.15
N ILE A 103 -13.83 -6.20 -10.10
CA ILE A 103 -12.44 -6.50 -10.47
C ILE A 103 -12.20 -6.23 -11.96
N ILE A 104 -13.10 -6.66 -12.84
CA ILE A 104 -12.99 -6.40 -14.28
C ILE A 104 -13.02 -4.90 -14.56
N GLY A 105 -13.96 -4.17 -13.97
CA GLY A 105 -14.03 -2.71 -14.12
C GLY A 105 -12.77 -2.00 -13.61
N PHE A 106 -12.26 -2.43 -12.46
CA PHE A 106 -11.05 -1.86 -11.87
C PHE A 106 -9.78 -2.18 -12.69
N VAL A 107 -9.62 -3.42 -13.14
CA VAL A 107 -8.51 -3.81 -14.01
C VAL A 107 -8.60 -3.08 -15.35
N GLY A 108 -9.80 -2.90 -15.90
CA GLY A 108 -10.03 -2.08 -17.09
C GLY A 108 -9.60 -0.63 -16.90
N LEU A 109 -9.95 -0.01 -15.76
CA LEU A 109 -9.48 1.34 -15.40
C LEU A 109 -7.94 1.39 -15.34
N VAL A 110 -7.30 0.47 -14.60
CA VAL A 110 -5.83 0.42 -14.50
C VAL A 110 -5.19 0.23 -15.87
N PHE A 111 -5.76 -0.63 -16.72
CA PHE A 111 -5.28 -0.82 -18.09
C PHE A 111 -5.36 0.46 -18.91
N VAL A 112 -6.48 1.20 -18.85
CA VAL A 112 -6.61 2.49 -19.55
C VAL A 112 -5.58 3.49 -19.05
N ILE A 113 -5.32 3.55 -17.73
CA ILE A 113 -4.31 4.45 -17.14
C ILE A 113 -2.92 4.09 -17.68
N VAL A 114 -2.53 2.82 -17.62
CA VAL A 114 -1.21 2.34 -18.08
C VAL A 114 -1.06 2.53 -19.59
N ALA A 115 -2.08 2.16 -20.37
CA ALA A 115 -2.08 2.33 -21.81
C ALA A 115 -1.94 3.81 -22.18
N SER A 116 -2.71 4.70 -21.54
CA SER A 116 -2.61 6.15 -21.75
C SER A 116 -1.26 6.71 -21.33
N ALA A 117 -0.64 6.17 -20.27
CA ALA A 117 0.68 6.59 -19.82
C ALA A 117 1.80 6.16 -20.79
N ILE A 118 1.66 5.00 -21.43
CA ILE A 118 2.60 4.50 -22.43
C ILE A 118 2.39 5.18 -23.79
N THR A 119 1.15 5.32 -24.26
CA THR A 119 0.85 5.90 -25.58
C THR A 119 0.88 7.42 -25.58
N GLY A 120 0.54 8.06 -24.46
CA GLY A 120 0.55 9.51 -24.26
C GLY A 120 1.95 10.10 -24.07
N PHE A 121 2.94 9.56 -24.81
CA PHE A 121 4.33 10.02 -24.87
C PHE A 121 4.39 11.55 -24.70
N ASN A 122 5.02 11.97 -23.61
CA ASN A 122 5.45 13.34 -23.28
C ASN A 122 4.36 14.38 -22.99
N HIS A 123 3.07 14.13 -23.27
CA HIS A 123 2.04 15.19 -23.19
C HIS A 123 0.74 14.77 -22.51
N MET A 124 0.67 13.65 -21.75
CA MET A 124 -0.53 13.38 -20.96
C MET A 124 -0.85 14.62 -20.11
N PRO A 125 -2.00 15.29 -20.34
CA PRO A 125 -2.32 16.54 -19.67
C PRO A 125 -2.41 16.31 -18.16
N THR A 126 -1.94 17.27 -17.37
CA THR A 126 -1.92 17.19 -15.90
C THR A 126 -3.30 16.84 -15.35
N GLY A 127 -4.36 17.47 -15.87
CA GLY A 127 -5.74 17.19 -15.46
C GLY A 127 -6.21 15.74 -15.73
N VAL A 128 -5.67 15.07 -16.75
CA VAL A 128 -5.96 13.64 -17.00
C VAL A 128 -5.29 12.76 -15.95
N MET A 129 -4.01 13.03 -15.63
CA MET A 129 -3.31 12.31 -14.56
C MET A 129 -3.98 12.54 -13.20
N GLU A 130 -4.40 13.76 -12.89
CA GLU A 130 -5.16 14.10 -11.68
C GLU A 130 -6.47 13.32 -11.60
N ALA A 131 -7.25 13.26 -12.68
CA ALA A 131 -8.48 12.48 -12.73
C ALA A 131 -8.23 10.98 -12.46
N PHE A 132 -7.15 10.42 -13.02
CA PHE A 132 -6.75 9.04 -12.73
C PHE A 132 -6.35 8.83 -11.27
N MET A 133 -5.57 9.76 -10.69
CA MET A 133 -5.22 9.71 -9.27
C MET A 133 -6.46 9.77 -8.38
N VAL A 134 -7.42 10.65 -8.68
CA VAL A 134 -8.70 10.74 -7.95
C VAL A 134 -9.49 9.43 -8.07
N ALA A 135 -9.60 8.86 -9.27
CA ALA A 135 -10.31 7.59 -9.48
C ALA A 135 -9.65 6.43 -8.70
N LEU A 136 -8.32 6.34 -8.72
CA LEU A 136 -7.56 5.34 -7.97
C LEU A 136 -7.69 5.56 -6.45
N ALA A 137 -7.67 6.80 -5.97
CA ALA A 137 -7.89 7.13 -4.56
C ALA A 137 -9.30 6.77 -4.10
N ALA A 138 -10.32 7.03 -4.91
CA ALA A 138 -11.70 6.65 -4.63
C ALA A 138 -11.86 5.12 -4.58
N ALA A 139 -11.25 4.39 -5.52
CA ALA A 139 -11.23 2.93 -5.50
C ALA A 139 -10.52 2.38 -4.25
N PHE A 140 -9.34 2.93 -3.93
CA PHE A 140 -8.57 2.57 -2.75
C PHE A 140 -9.38 2.73 -1.46
N ALA A 141 -9.95 3.92 -1.24
CA ALA A 141 -10.78 4.21 -0.08
C ALA A 141 -12.04 3.33 -0.05
N GLY A 142 -12.71 3.15 -1.20
CA GLY A 142 -13.89 2.29 -1.32
C GLY A 142 -13.61 0.84 -0.92
N PHE A 143 -12.47 0.29 -1.36
CA PHE A 143 -12.04 -1.07 -1.00
C PHE A 143 -11.68 -1.19 0.48
N LEU A 144 -11.01 -0.19 1.07
CA LEU A 144 -10.74 -0.16 2.51
C LEU A 144 -12.03 -0.10 3.34
N VAL A 145 -12.98 0.76 2.95
CA VAL A 145 -14.29 0.87 3.62
C VAL A 145 -15.06 -0.44 3.51
N LYS A 146 -15.08 -1.05 2.31
CA LYS A 146 -15.73 -2.35 2.09
C LYS A 146 -15.09 -3.44 2.95
N ALA A 147 -13.75 -3.48 3.01
CA ALA A 147 -13.01 -4.39 3.87
C ALA A 147 -13.31 -4.18 5.36
N ALA A 148 -13.47 -2.93 5.81
CA ALA A 148 -13.80 -2.63 7.20
C ALA A 148 -15.22 -3.07 7.59
N ARG A 149 -16.18 -3.03 6.64
CA ARG A 149 -17.58 -3.39 6.86
C ARG A 149 -17.85 -4.89 6.79
N ILE A 150 -17.05 -5.66 6.04
CA ILE A 150 -17.24 -7.11 5.88
C ILE A 150 -16.41 -7.88 6.91
N ARG A 151 -16.98 -8.99 7.40
CA ARG A 151 -16.31 -9.93 8.32
C ARG A 151 -15.91 -11.21 7.59
N GLY A 152 -15.02 -11.99 8.21
CA GLY A 152 -14.56 -13.27 7.65
C GLY A 152 -13.50 -13.11 6.55
N ASP A 153 -13.28 -14.18 5.80
CA ASP A 153 -12.17 -14.24 4.85
C ASP A 153 -12.36 -13.37 3.60
N ALA A 154 -13.61 -13.03 3.23
CA ALA A 154 -13.89 -12.11 2.12
C ALA A 154 -13.24 -10.72 2.32
N ARG A 155 -13.02 -10.31 3.57
CA ARG A 155 -12.27 -9.09 3.92
C ARG A 155 -10.85 -9.09 3.35
N ILE A 156 -10.20 -10.25 3.28
CA ILE A 156 -8.82 -10.39 2.78
C ILE A 156 -8.76 -10.02 1.29
N LEU A 157 -9.77 -10.41 0.49
CA LEU A 157 -9.83 -10.02 -0.91
C LEU A 157 -9.97 -8.50 -1.08
N TRP A 158 -10.87 -7.86 -0.32
CA TRP A 158 -11.04 -6.41 -0.38
C TRP A 158 -9.80 -5.65 0.07
N LEU A 159 -9.08 -6.12 1.10
CA LEU A 159 -7.79 -5.53 1.48
C LEU A 159 -6.71 -5.76 0.41
N SER A 160 -6.73 -6.90 -0.28
CA SER A 160 -5.79 -7.16 -1.39
C SER A 160 -6.08 -6.25 -2.58
N LEU A 161 -7.36 -6.02 -2.90
CA LEU A 161 -7.78 -5.05 -3.92
C LEU A 161 -7.43 -3.62 -3.52
N ALA A 162 -7.60 -3.25 -2.24
CA ALA A 162 -7.12 -1.98 -1.71
C ALA A 162 -5.60 -1.86 -1.87
N ALA A 163 -4.82 -2.87 -1.50
CA ALA A 163 -3.38 -2.85 -1.71
C ALA A 163 -3.02 -2.64 -3.20
N PHE A 164 -3.70 -3.34 -4.12
CA PHE A 164 -3.47 -3.16 -5.55
C PHE A 164 -3.86 -1.77 -6.07
N ALA A 165 -4.96 -1.19 -5.59
CA ALA A 165 -5.30 0.20 -5.88
C ALA A 165 -4.29 1.19 -5.30
N GLY A 166 -3.83 0.94 -4.08
CA GLY A 166 -2.81 1.73 -3.39
C GLY A 166 -1.48 1.75 -4.14
N VAL A 167 -0.99 0.61 -4.63
CA VAL A 167 0.27 0.57 -5.40
C VAL A 167 0.13 1.23 -6.78
N CYS A 168 -1.03 1.15 -7.42
CA CYS A 168 -1.29 1.90 -8.66
C CYS A 168 -1.32 3.41 -8.41
N LEU A 169 -1.99 3.83 -7.32
CA LEU A 169 -2.03 5.23 -6.89
C LEU A 169 -0.61 5.75 -6.57
N GLN A 170 0.20 4.93 -5.89
CA GLN A 170 1.61 5.21 -5.63
C GLN A 170 2.42 5.43 -6.91
N GLY A 171 2.28 4.55 -7.89
CA GLY A 171 2.93 4.71 -9.20
C GLY A 171 2.52 6.01 -9.91
N ALA A 172 1.23 6.34 -9.88
CA ALA A 172 0.71 7.58 -10.46
C ALA A 172 1.26 8.83 -9.74
N PHE A 173 1.28 8.84 -8.41
CA PHE A 173 1.89 9.93 -7.63
C PHE A 173 3.39 10.04 -7.91
N GLY A 174 4.13 8.93 -7.95
CA GLY A 174 5.56 8.94 -8.27
C GLY A 174 5.84 9.52 -9.65
N GLY A 175 5.06 9.12 -10.67
CA GLY A 175 5.15 9.69 -12.01
C GLY A 175 4.76 11.17 -12.07
N TYR A 176 3.74 11.57 -11.32
CA TYR A 176 3.33 12.97 -11.20
C TYR A 176 4.43 13.83 -10.55
N THR A 177 5.05 13.33 -9.48
CA THR A 177 6.15 13.99 -8.78
C THR A 177 7.33 14.26 -9.71
N VAL A 178 7.76 13.27 -10.50
CA VAL A 178 8.86 13.44 -11.48
C VAL A 178 8.48 14.45 -12.57
N ARG A 179 7.29 14.30 -13.18
CA ARG A 179 6.87 15.14 -14.33
C ARG A 179 6.61 16.60 -13.98
N ASN A 180 6.40 16.90 -12.70
CA ASN A 180 6.14 18.26 -12.21
C ASN A 180 7.32 18.84 -11.42
N ASN A 181 8.54 18.29 -11.58
CA ASN A 181 9.76 18.78 -10.91
C ASN A 181 9.69 18.72 -9.37
N LEU A 182 9.30 17.57 -8.83
CA LEU A 182 9.28 17.26 -7.40
C LEU A 182 8.47 18.21 -6.49
N PRO A 183 7.19 18.54 -6.77
CA PRO A 183 6.42 19.40 -5.87
C PRO A 183 6.29 18.77 -4.48
N ASP A 184 6.59 19.53 -3.42
CA ASP A 184 6.70 19.02 -2.04
C ASP A 184 5.48 18.23 -1.57
N TRP A 185 4.29 18.74 -1.86
CA TRP A 185 3.03 18.10 -1.46
C TRP A 185 2.84 16.73 -2.13
N THR A 186 3.30 16.57 -3.37
CA THR A 186 3.20 15.31 -4.11
C THR A 186 4.16 14.28 -3.55
N SER A 187 5.41 14.68 -3.30
CA SER A 187 6.47 13.83 -2.73
C SER A 187 6.11 13.37 -1.32
N THR A 188 5.58 14.29 -0.50
CA THR A 188 5.09 13.97 0.86
C THR A 188 3.92 12.99 0.80
N THR A 189 2.93 13.26 -0.05
CA THR A 189 1.76 12.39 -0.20
C THR A 189 2.16 11.01 -0.71
N HIS A 190 3.12 10.94 -1.64
CA HIS A 190 3.70 9.70 -2.14
C HIS A 190 4.32 8.90 -0.98
N GLY A 191 5.16 9.50 -0.14
CA GLY A 191 5.74 8.84 1.03
C GLY A 191 4.69 8.32 2.02
N MET A 192 3.71 9.15 2.38
CA MET A 192 2.63 8.78 3.33
C MET A 192 1.78 7.61 2.82
N LEU A 193 1.44 7.61 1.53
CA LEU A 193 0.66 6.54 0.92
C LEU A 193 1.44 5.20 0.88
N ALA A 194 2.79 5.23 0.77
CA ALA A 194 3.62 4.03 0.86
C ALA A 194 3.48 3.33 2.23
N GLU A 195 3.37 4.10 3.30
CA GLU A 195 3.15 3.59 4.65
C GLU A 195 1.76 2.99 4.83
N ILE A 196 0.72 3.67 4.33
CA ILE A 196 -0.65 3.14 4.38
C ILE A 196 -0.72 1.82 3.59
N PHE A 197 -0.04 1.74 2.44
CA PHE A 197 0.09 0.52 1.68
C PHE A 197 0.80 -0.59 2.50
N LEU A 198 1.95 -0.30 3.13
CA LEU A 198 2.65 -1.25 4.00
C LEU A 198 1.76 -1.76 5.14
N MET A 199 1.02 -0.86 5.80
CA MET A 199 0.09 -1.22 6.88
C MET A 199 -1.06 -2.08 6.38
N THR A 200 -1.58 -1.81 5.18
CA THR A 200 -2.62 -2.64 4.55
C THR A 200 -2.10 -4.06 4.33
N VAL A 201 -0.89 -4.22 3.82
CA VAL A 201 -0.24 -5.52 3.57
C VAL A 201 0.03 -6.27 4.87
N ILE A 202 0.52 -5.60 5.91
CA ILE A 202 0.69 -6.18 7.27
C ILE A 202 -0.67 -6.62 7.82
N GLY A 203 -1.71 -5.81 7.64
CA GLY A 203 -3.09 -6.14 8.02
C GLY A 203 -3.59 -7.41 7.34
N VAL A 204 -3.32 -7.59 6.05
CA VAL A 204 -3.61 -8.83 5.32
C VAL A 204 -2.88 -10.03 5.94
N ALA A 205 -1.55 -9.93 6.14
CA ALA A 205 -0.76 -11.02 6.72
C ALA A 205 -1.29 -11.44 8.10
N TYR A 206 -1.63 -10.47 8.94
CA TYR A 206 -2.18 -10.71 10.28
C TYR A 206 -3.56 -11.38 10.25
N LEU A 207 -4.49 -10.89 9.41
CA LEU A 207 -5.84 -11.43 9.31
C LEU A 207 -5.87 -12.84 8.72
N VAL A 208 -4.99 -13.13 7.76
CA VAL A 208 -4.84 -14.46 7.18
C VAL A 208 -4.27 -15.45 8.21
N ARG A 209 -3.40 -15.00 9.12
CA ARG A 209 -2.85 -15.86 10.17
C ARG A 209 -3.87 -16.18 11.28
N ARG A 210 -4.78 -15.26 11.61
CA ARG A 210 -5.83 -15.48 12.63
C ARG A 210 -7.03 -16.23 12.04
N PRO A 211 -7.35 -17.47 12.47
CA PRO A 211 -8.55 -18.16 12.00
C PRO A 211 -9.82 -17.44 12.50
N SER A 212 -10.78 -17.19 11.61
CA SER A 212 -12.07 -16.57 11.99
C SER A 212 -12.85 -17.40 13.04
N SER A 213 -12.56 -18.69 13.16
CA SER A 213 -13.18 -19.60 14.12
C SER A 213 -12.77 -19.34 15.58
N VAL A 214 -11.57 -18.81 15.85
CA VAL A 214 -11.10 -18.54 17.24
C VAL A 214 -11.88 -17.40 17.90
N VAL A 215 -12.47 -16.50 17.10
CA VAL A 215 -13.41 -15.50 17.62
C VAL A 215 -14.73 -16.15 18.02
N HIS A 216 -15.22 -17.11 17.23
CA HIS A 216 -16.52 -17.76 17.45
C HIS A 216 -16.50 -18.75 18.62
N SER A 217 -15.44 -19.56 18.76
CA SER A 217 -15.29 -20.50 19.87
C SER A 217 -15.05 -19.82 21.21
N ARG A 218 -14.50 -18.59 21.23
CA ARG A 218 -14.45 -17.77 22.46
C ARG A 218 -15.82 -17.23 22.86
N THR A 219 -16.68 -16.86 21.91
CA THR A 219 -18.06 -16.42 22.22
C THR A 219 -18.92 -17.57 22.71
N THR A 220 -18.90 -18.74 22.05
CA THR A 220 -19.75 -19.88 22.44
C THR A 220 -19.29 -20.55 23.75
N SER A 221 -17.98 -20.62 24.02
CA SER A 221 -17.47 -21.10 25.31
C SER A 221 -17.78 -20.15 26.47
N ASN A 222 -17.99 -18.86 26.17
CA ASN A 222 -18.30 -17.85 27.19
C ASN A 222 -19.80 -17.79 27.47
N GLU A 223 -20.65 -17.96 26.45
CA GLU A 223 -22.12 -18.11 26.61
C GLU A 223 -22.50 -19.36 27.42
N GLN A 224 -21.77 -20.47 27.27
CA GLN A 224 -22.03 -21.66 28.08
C GLN A 224 -21.50 -21.54 29.53
N ARG A 225 -20.74 -20.48 29.83
CA ARG A 225 -20.18 -20.18 31.16
C ARG A 225 -20.91 -19.03 31.87
N THR A 226 -21.88 -18.39 31.22
CA THR A 226 -22.67 -17.28 31.79
C THR A 226 -23.82 -17.71 32.70
N THR A 227 -23.95 -19.00 33.04
CA THR A 227 -24.91 -19.47 34.05
C THR A 227 -24.34 -19.50 35.47
N SER A 228 -23.14 -18.98 35.72
CA SER A 228 -22.59 -18.82 37.08
C SER A 228 -22.00 -17.43 37.29
N ASN A 229 -22.64 -16.66 38.19
CA ASN A 229 -22.32 -15.31 38.69
C ASN A 229 -20.82 -14.92 38.74
N GLU A 230 -20.46 -13.78 38.12
CA GLU A 230 -19.61 -12.67 38.63
C GLU A 230 -19.07 -11.72 37.51
N PRO A 231 -18.62 -10.47 37.82
CA PRO A 231 -18.41 -9.35 36.87
C PRO A 231 -17.12 -9.48 36.02
N ARG A 232 -16.93 -10.62 35.37
CA ARG A 232 -15.74 -10.91 34.54
C ARG A 232 -15.84 -10.35 33.12
N ALA A 233 -17.06 -10.14 32.61
CA ALA A 233 -17.32 -9.64 31.26
C ALA A 233 -16.81 -8.19 31.05
N THR A 234 -17.00 -7.33 32.06
CA THR A 234 -16.59 -5.90 32.01
C THR A 234 -15.08 -5.75 31.86
N SER A 235 -14.27 -6.53 32.60
CA SER A 235 -12.81 -6.46 32.53
C SER A 235 -12.24 -6.88 31.17
N HIS A 236 -12.83 -7.87 30.52
CA HIS A 236 -12.38 -8.38 29.21
C HIS A 236 -12.79 -7.45 28.07
N GLU A 237 -14.00 -6.88 28.13
CA GLU A 237 -14.44 -5.83 27.20
C GLU A 237 -13.63 -4.55 27.38
N LEU A 238 -13.34 -4.11 28.62
CA LEU A 238 -12.41 -3.01 28.87
C LEU A 238 -11.04 -3.28 28.27
N ARG A 239 -10.47 -4.48 28.48
CA ARG A 239 -9.15 -4.84 27.94
C ARG A 239 -9.11 -4.84 26.41
N ALA A 240 -10.15 -5.36 25.76
CA ALA A 240 -10.27 -5.38 24.31
C ALA A 240 -10.46 -3.98 23.72
N THR A 241 -11.25 -3.13 24.39
CA THR A 241 -11.47 -1.74 24.03
C THR A 241 -10.20 -0.92 24.21
N ASN A 242 -9.46 -1.14 25.30
CA ASN A 242 -8.16 -0.50 25.54
C ASN A 242 -7.13 -0.90 24.49
N HIS A 243 -7.03 -2.17 24.09
CA HIS A 243 -6.09 -2.55 23.02
C HIS A 243 -6.47 -1.96 21.66
N ARG A 244 -7.76 -1.84 21.34
CA ARG A 244 -8.22 -1.18 20.11
C ARG A 244 -7.93 0.32 20.14
N LEU A 245 -8.20 0.96 21.28
CA LEU A 245 -7.91 2.38 21.49
C LEU A 245 -6.42 2.66 21.40
N ILE A 246 -5.58 1.88 22.10
CA ILE A 246 -4.12 1.99 22.07
C ILE A 246 -3.62 1.80 20.64
N ALA A 247 -4.05 0.76 19.92
CA ALA A 247 -3.63 0.54 18.54
C ALA A 247 -4.04 1.70 17.61
N SER A 248 -5.27 2.21 17.75
CA SER A 248 -5.74 3.37 16.98
C SER A 248 -4.99 4.66 17.33
N LEU A 249 -4.68 4.88 18.61
CA LEU A 249 -3.90 6.03 19.08
C LEU A 249 -2.46 5.94 18.59
N THR A 250 -1.80 4.79 18.73
CA THR A 250 -0.46 4.57 18.19
C THR A 250 -0.45 4.84 16.68
N TRP A 251 -1.45 4.34 15.95
CA TRP A 251 -1.56 4.60 14.52
C TRP A 251 -1.73 6.09 14.19
N GLY A 252 -2.64 6.77 14.90
CA GLY A 252 -2.86 8.21 14.73
C GLY A 252 -1.62 9.04 15.05
N VAL A 253 -0.93 8.72 16.15
CA VAL A 253 0.30 9.41 16.57
C VAL A 253 1.44 9.15 15.59
N THR A 254 1.63 7.91 15.13
CA THR A 254 2.66 7.59 14.13
C THR A 254 2.38 8.31 12.81
N PHE A 255 1.13 8.35 12.35
CA PHE A 255 0.75 9.11 11.15
C PHE A 255 1.05 10.61 11.31
N ILE A 256 0.69 11.21 12.46
CA ILE A 256 1.01 12.61 12.76
C ILE A 256 2.53 12.83 12.79
N GLN A 257 3.28 11.93 13.43
CA GLN A 257 4.75 12.00 13.50
C GLN A 257 5.37 12.00 12.10
N PHE A 258 4.91 11.12 11.21
CA PHE A 258 5.42 11.06 9.84
C PHE A 258 5.03 12.29 9.03
N PHE A 259 3.79 12.77 9.15
CA PHE A 259 3.37 14.02 8.51
C PHE A 259 4.24 15.20 8.97
N LEU A 260 4.47 15.33 10.28
CA LEU A 260 5.33 16.36 10.85
C LEU A 260 6.79 16.18 10.40
N GLY A 261 7.31 14.95 10.36
CA GLY A 261 8.67 14.66 9.88
C GLY A 261 8.87 14.95 8.39
N ALA A 262 7.86 14.69 7.57
CA ALA A 262 7.87 15.08 6.16
C ALA A 262 7.81 16.61 6.03
N LEU A 263 6.92 17.26 6.78
CA LEU A 263 6.77 18.72 6.77
C LEU A 263 8.07 19.41 7.19
N THR A 264 8.70 19.02 8.30
CA THR A 264 9.96 19.63 8.77
C THR A 264 11.10 19.48 7.77
N ARG A 265 11.10 18.41 6.98
CA ARG A 265 12.07 18.22 5.91
C ARG A 265 11.79 19.11 4.70
N HIS A 266 10.53 19.23 4.29
CA HIS A 266 10.12 20.04 3.14
C HIS A 266 10.11 21.55 3.43
N THR A 267 10.03 21.95 4.69
CA THR A 267 10.20 23.36 5.10
C THR A 267 11.66 23.70 5.45
N ASP A 268 12.62 22.86 5.05
CA ASP A 268 14.05 22.98 5.39
C ASP A 268 14.33 23.22 6.88
N SER A 269 13.43 22.77 7.75
CA SER A 269 13.46 23.02 9.18
C SER A 269 14.23 21.94 9.96
N TRP A 270 14.79 20.95 9.26
CA TRP A 270 15.46 19.77 9.84
C TRP A 270 16.79 20.06 10.55
N GLY A 271 17.38 21.25 10.36
CA GLY A 271 18.65 21.67 10.95
C GLY A 271 18.56 22.90 11.87
N VAL A 272 17.35 23.36 12.20
CA VAL A 272 17.14 24.60 12.98
C VAL A 272 17.54 24.43 14.45
N SER A 273 17.43 23.21 14.98
CA SER A 273 17.91 22.88 16.34
C SER A 273 19.33 22.34 16.29
N VAL A 274 20.29 23.09 16.83
CA VAL A 274 21.70 22.66 16.98
C VAL A 274 21.97 21.87 18.27
N SER A 275 20.96 21.78 19.14
CA SER A 275 20.98 21.01 20.38
C SER A 275 19.83 20.01 20.40
N PHE A 276 20.08 18.81 20.95
CA PHE A 276 19.06 17.79 21.22
C PHE A 276 18.71 17.84 22.72
N PRO A 277 17.42 17.81 23.12
CA PRO A 277 17.02 17.81 24.52
C PRO A 277 17.51 16.59 25.31
#